data_AF-A0A0B8WCL2-F1
#
_entry.id   AF-A0A0B8WCL2-F1
#
_cell.length_a   1.000
_cell.length_b   1.000
_cell.length_c   1.000
_cell.angle_alpha   90.00
_cell.angle_beta   90.00
_cell.angle_gamma   90.00
#
_symmetry.space_group_name_H-M   'P 1'
#
loop_
_entity.id
_entity.type
_entity.pdbx_description
1 polymer ?
#
loop_
_entity_poly.entity_id
_entity_poly.type
_entity_poly.pdbx_seq_one_letter_code
_entity_poly.pdbx_strand_id
1 'polypeptide(L)'
;MLKKMALLGLFLFVSHGARAEDSVVVSDRTVHLVIDTEKTEHYFEDSHGHRWVTKIFLPELQSQLIFDHRRTGEKEGNLKSTKVREPKELFNEQPADGKYPVRIMLTKSTWYDMNKKSYYVFLEEKVEVKVGGYLFESSAKRQVAEIPKRVP
;
A
#
# COMPACT_ATOMS: atom_id res chain seq x y z
N MET A 1 24.06 -3.12 19.42
CA MET A 1 23.69 -3.06 17.99
C MET A 1 23.61 -4.49 17.46
N LEU A 2 22.43 -5.10 17.48
CA LEU A 2 22.20 -6.43 16.91
C LEU A 2 21.42 -6.30 15.60
N LYS A 3 21.90 -7.06 14.61
CA LYS A 3 21.61 -6.98 13.18
C LYS A 3 20.12 -7.17 12.86
N LYS A 4 19.52 -6.17 12.19
CA LYS A 4 18.28 -6.31 11.41
C LYS A 4 18.60 -7.05 10.11
N MET A 5 18.68 -8.38 10.13
CA MET A 5 18.74 -9.18 8.90
C MET A 5 18.16 -10.58 9.16
N ALA A 6 16.84 -10.68 9.24
CA ALA A 6 16.13 -11.94 9.17
C ALA A 6 14.64 -11.70 8.91
N LEU A 7 14.26 -11.23 7.72
CA LEU A 7 12.86 -11.35 7.26
C LEU A 7 12.71 -11.24 5.73
N LEU A 8 13.68 -11.75 4.97
CA LEU A 8 13.59 -11.81 3.49
C LEU A 8 13.88 -13.22 3.00
N GLY A 9 13.26 -14.21 3.64
CA GLY A 9 13.54 -15.62 3.39
C GLY A 9 12.31 -16.49 3.55
N LEU A 10 11.23 -16.20 2.82
CA LEU A 10 10.18 -17.20 2.56
C LEU A 10 9.29 -16.76 1.39
N PHE A 11 8.81 -17.74 0.61
CA PHE A 11 7.79 -17.66 -0.47
C PHE A 11 8.24 -17.57 -1.95
N LEU A 12 9.23 -18.39 -2.35
CA LEU A 12 9.49 -18.69 -3.78
C LEU A 12 8.87 -20.02 -4.28
N PHE A 13 7.80 -20.51 -3.68
CA PHE A 13 7.04 -21.61 -4.28
C PHE A 13 6.03 -21.08 -5.29
N VAL A 14 6.07 -21.60 -6.52
CA VAL A 14 5.10 -21.34 -7.59
C VAL A 14 4.33 -22.63 -7.81
N SER A 15 3.14 -22.74 -7.23
CA SER A 15 2.22 -23.84 -7.52
C SER A 15 1.53 -23.59 -8.87
N HIS A 16 1.59 -24.59 -9.74
CA HIS A 16 0.93 -24.55 -11.04
C HIS A 16 -0.56 -24.84 -10.85
N GLY A 17 -1.40 -23.86 -11.18
CA GLY A 17 -2.86 -23.99 -11.17
C GLY A 17 -3.50 -23.13 -10.08
N ALA A 18 -4.49 -22.34 -10.50
CA ALA A 18 -5.18 -21.31 -9.73
C ALA A 18 -4.37 -20.04 -9.44
N ARG A 19 -5.06 -18.91 -9.56
CA ARG A 19 -4.62 -17.58 -9.17
C ARG A 19 -4.46 -17.59 -7.64
N ALA A 20 -3.32 -18.04 -7.14
CA ALA A 20 -3.00 -18.02 -5.72
C ALA A 20 -2.61 -16.59 -5.34
N GLU A 21 -3.50 -15.92 -4.63
CA GLU A 21 -3.23 -14.65 -3.95
C GLU A 21 -2.91 -14.98 -2.50
N ASP A 22 -1.61 -15.04 -2.19
CA ASP A 22 -1.14 -15.25 -0.83
C ASP A 22 -0.85 -13.89 -0.20
N SER A 23 -1.64 -13.50 0.79
CA SER A 23 -1.47 -12.29 1.59
C SER A 23 -0.81 -12.62 2.92
N VAL A 24 0.22 -11.87 3.29
CA VAL A 24 0.90 -11.97 4.58
C VAL A 24 0.99 -10.59 5.22
N VAL A 25 0.56 -10.47 6.48
CA VAL A 25 0.84 -9.29 7.30
C VAL A 25 2.31 -9.31 7.67
N VAL A 26 3.08 -8.36 7.17
CA VAL A 26 4.54 -8.29 7.41
C VAL A 26 4.93 -7.28 8.47
N SER A 27 4.03 -6.33 8.78
CA SER A 27 4.19 -5.44 9.91
C SER A 27 2.81 -4.98 10.41
N ASP A 28 2.60 -5.04 11.72
CA ASP A 28 1.48 -4.41 12.42
C ASP A 28 2.07 -3.69 13.63
N ARG A 29 2.11 -2.36 13.58
CA ARG A 29 2.80 -1.54 14.59
C ARG A 29 2.18 -0.15 14.72
N THR A 30 2.33 0.44 15.89
CA THR A 30 2.00 1.86 16.10
C THR A 30 3.22 2.72 15.84
N VAL A 31 3.10 3.71 14.97
CA VAL A 31 4.18 4.67 14.65
C VAL A 31 3.70 6.10 14.87
N HIS A 32 4.65 6.97 15.17
CA HIS A 32 4.39 8.41 15.15
C HIS A 32 4.38 8.87 13.70
N LEU A 33 3.32 9.58 13.30
CA LEU A 33 3.20 10.15 11.96
C LEU A 33 2.65 11.57 12.06
N VAL A 34 3.22 12.45 11.25
CA VAL A 34 2.68 13.79 11.01
C VAL A 34 1.87 13.81 9.71
N ILE A 35 0.62 14.26 9.81
CA ILE A 35 -0.26 14.54 8.68
C ILE A 35 -0.07 15.99 8.26
N ASP A 36 0.28 16.21 7.00
CA ASP A 36 0.30 17.55 6.42
C ASP A 36 -1.14 17.98 6.08
N THR A 37 -1.72 18.78 6.98
CA THR A 37 -3.10 19.28 6.85
C THR A 37 -3.26 20.30 5.73
N GLU A 38 -2.19 21.03 5.37
CA GLU A 38 -2.23 22.04 4.31
C GLU A 38 -2.27 21.38 2.93
N LYS A 39 -1.61 20.23 2.79
CA LYS A 39 -1.63 19.44 1.54
C LYS A 39 -2.77 18.44 1.45
N THR A 40 -3.54 18.20 2.51
CA THR A 40 -4.62 17.23 2.48
C THR A 40 -5.64 17.59 1.40
N GLU A 41 -5.91 16.64 0.50
CA GLU A 41 -6.71 16.85 -0.71
C GLU A 41 -8.08 16.16 -0.58
N HIS A 42 -9.11 16.83 -1.10
CA HIS A 42 -10.45 16.28 -1.26
C HIS A 42 -10.88 16.44 -2.71
N TYR A 43 -11.07 15.33 -3.40
CA TYR A 43 -11.42 15.35 -4.81
C TYR A 43 -12.40 14.24 -5.15
N PHE A 44 -13.04 14.40 -6.31
CA PHE A 44 -13.94 13.41 -6.86
C PHE A 44 -13.18 12.52 -7.84
N GLU A 45 -13.23 11.20 -7.63
CA GLU A 45 -12.60 10.22 -8.53
C GLU A 45 -13.68 9.60 -9.43
N ASP A 46 -13.67 10.00 -10.72
CA ASP A 46 -14.63 9.52 -11.72
C ASP A 46 -14.27 8.16 -12.34
N SER A 47 -13.01 7.76 -12.25
CA SER A 47 -12.48 6.61 -13.00
C SER A 47 -13.03 5.25 -12.54
N HIS A 48 -13.55 5.14 -11.31
CA HIS A 48 -13.96 3.87 -10.71
C HIS A 48 -15.19 3.99 -9.78
N GLY A 49 -16.21 4.75 -10.21
CA GLY A 49 -17.52 4.76 -9.56
C GLY A 49 -17.84 6.00 -8.72
N HIS A 50 -17.63 7.19 -9.30
CA HIS A 50 -18.19 8.47 -8.85
C HIS A 50 -18.22 8.62 -7.32
N ARG A 51 -17.04 8.81 -6.71
CA ARG A 51 -16.93 8.89 -5.25
C ARG A 51 -15.99 10.01 -4.81
N TRP A 52 -16.32 10.58 -3.66
CA TRP A 52 -15.42 11.46 -2.94
C TRP A 52 -14.23 10.67 -2.38
N VAL A 53 -13.05 11.23 -2.54
CA VAL A 53 -11.79 10.70 -2.06
C VAL A 53 -11.11 11.77 -1.22
N THR A 54 -10.74 11.38 -0.01
CA THR A 54 -9.86 12.16 0.86
C THR A 54 -8.48 11.56 0.82
N LYS A 55 -7.47 12.38 0.57
CA LYS A 55 -6.08 11.95 0.50
C LYS A 55 -5.25 12.77 1.47
N ILE A 56 -4.58 12.07 2.38
CA ILE A 56 -3.71 12.65 3.39
C ILE A 56 -2.26 12.45 3.00
N PHE A 57 -1.44 13.45 3.27
CA PHE A 57 0.01 13.40 3.05
C PHE A 57 0.73 13.16 4.36
N LEU A 58 1.63 12.19 4.35
CA LEU A 58 2.34 11.66 5.50
C LEU A 58 3.83 11.60 5.14
N PRO A 59 4.61 12.69 5.34
CA PRO A 59 6.00 12.78 4.90
C PRO A 59 6.88 11.64 5.44
N GLU A 60 6.59 11.19 6.66
CA GLU A 60 7.35 10.15 7.36
C GLU A 60 6.97 8.73 6.94
N LEU A 61 5.86 8.56 6.21
CA LEU A 61 5.31 7.26 5.85
C LEU A 61 6.32 6.42 5.07
N GLN A 62 7.01 7.02 4.10
CA GLN A 62 7.94 6.30 3.22
C GLN A 62 9.06 5.59 3.98
N SER A 63 9.46 6.09 5.16
CA SER A 63 10.46 5.44 6.02
C SER A 63 9.97 4.12 6.63
N GLN A 64 8.66 3.87 6.59
CA GLN A 64 8.02 2.69 7.14
C GLN A 64 7.78 1.58 6.11
N LEU A 65 7.89 1.91 4.81
CA LEU A 65 7.44 1.09 3.69
C LEU A 65 8.59 0.39 2.96
N ILE A 66 8.28 -0.71 2.28
CA ILE A 66 9.22 -1.48 1.46
C ILE A 66 9.26 -0.93 0.04
N PHE A 67 8.10 -0.55 -0.50
CA PHE A 67 7.94 0.01 -1.83
C PHE A 67 7.72 1.53 -1.78
N ASP A 68 7.92 2.17 -2.92
CA ASP A 68 7.62 3.58 -3.09
C ASP A 68 6.12 3.74 -3.38
N HIS A 69 5.40 4.39 -2.46
CA HIS A 69 3.95 4.62 -2.56
C HIS A 69 3.60 6.01 -3.10
N ARG A 70 4.60 6.82 -3.49
CA ARG A 70 4.38 8.12 -4.11
C ARG A 70 3.86 7.94 -5.53
N ARG A 71 2.83 8.69 -5.93
CA ARG A 71 2.46 8.77 -7.34
C ARG A 71 3.49 9.62 -8.09
N THR A 72 3.55 9.43 -9.39
CA THR A 72 4.39 10.24 -10.28
C THR A 72 4.11 11.73 -10.06
N GLY A 73 5.16 12.49 -9.71
CA GLY A 73 5.07 13.92 -9.43
C GLY A 73 4.87 14.29 -7.96
N GLU A 74 4.58 13.32 -7.09
CA GLU A 74 4.43 13.57 -5.66
C GLU A 74 5.78 13.42 -4.93
N LYS A 75 6.06 14.35 -4.01
CA LYS A 75 7.29 14.34 -3.21
C LYS A 75 7.14 13.51 -1.93
N GLU A 76 5.92 13.39 -1.41
CA GLU A 76 5.60 12.83 -0.10
C GLU A 76 4.70 11.59 -0.22
N GLY A 77 4.89 10.64 0.71
CA GLY A 77 4.01 9.49 0.85
C GLY A 77 2.60 9.94 1.19
N ASN A 78 1.61 9.28 0.60
CA ASN A 78 0.21 9.62 0.82
C ASN A 78 -0.65 8.36 0.88
N LEU A 79 -1.78 8.50 1.56
CA LEU A 79 -2.81 7.48 1.67
C LEU A 79 -4.16 8.09 1.33
N LYS A 80 -5.09 7.27 0.85
CA LYS A 80 -6.43 7.74 0.49
C LYS A 80 -7.53 6.96 1.20
N SER A 81 -8.64 7.63 1.45
CA SER A 81 -9.88 7.04 1.95
C SER A 81 -11.05 7.47 1.07
N THR A 82 -11.99 6.56 0.85
CA THR A 82 -13.24 6.81 0.12
C THR A 82 -14.45 6.97 1.05
N LYS A 83 -14.23 6.84 2.36
CA LYS A 83 -15.29 6.86 3.38
C LYS A 83 -15.41 8.20 4.09
N VAL A 84 -14.39 9.04 4.01
CA VAL A 84 -14.39 10.39 4.58
C VAL A 84 -15.20 11.30 3.67
N ARG A 85 -16.29 11.86 4.21
CA ARG A 85 -17.19 12.76 3.47
C ARG A 85 -16.76 14.22 3.56
N GLU A 86 -16.21 14.64 4.70
CA GLU A 86 -15.68 15.99 4.88
C GLU A 86 -14.31 16.00 5.60
N PRO A 87 -13.35 16.85 5.16
CA PRO A 87 -12.05 17.02 5.81
C PRO A 87 -12.13 17.32 7.31
N LYS A 88 -13.08 18.17 7.68
CA LYS A 88 -13.19 18.73 9.04
C LYS A 88 -13.49 17.65 10.07
N GLU A 89 -14.23 16.60 9.68
CA GLU A 89 -14.50 15.45 10.54
C GLU A 89 -13.22 14.72 10.94
N LEU A 90 -12.21 14.70 10.07
CA LEU A 90 -10.94 14.00 10.31
C LEU A 90 -10.13 14.64 11.45
N PHE A 91 -10.02 15.96 11.41
CA PHE A 91 -9.10 16.73 12.25
C PHE A 91 -9.74 17.24 13.55
N ASN A 92 -11.07 17.26 13.62
CA ASN A 92 -11.77 17.56 14.87
C ASN A 92 -11.62 16.42 15.89
N GLU A 93 -11.41 15.18 15.44
CA GLU A 93 -11.37 14.00 16.31
C GLU A 93 -9.94 13.55 16.66
N GLN A 94 -8.92 13.88 15.85
CA GLN A 94 -7.53 13.50 16.11
C GLN A 94 -6.51 14.57 15.67
N PRO A 95 -5.39 14.73 16.42
CA PRO A 95 -4.38 15.74 16.12
C PRO A 95 -3.62 15.42 14.82
N ALA A 96 -3.27 16.45 14.05
CA ALA A 96 -2.43 16.32 12.85
C ALA A 96 -1.09 15.63 13.12
N ASP A 97 -0.62 15.66 14.37
CA ASP A 97 0.56 14.96 14.85
C ASP A 97 0.17 13.92 15.90
N GLY A 98 0.51 12.64 15.69
CA GLY A 98 0.07 11.60 16.60
C GLY A 98 0.63 10.20 16.35
N LYS A 99 0.25 9.27 17.24
CA LYS A 99 0.58 7.85 17.14
C LYS A 99 -0.56 7.09 16.48
N TYR A 100 -0.26 6.47 15.35
CA TYR A 100 -1.25 5.78 14.53
C TYR A 100 -0.91 4.29 14.37
N PRO A 101 -1.90 3.38 14.45
CA PRO A 101 -1.71 2.00 14.08
C PRO A 101 -1.53 1.90 12.56
N VAL A 102 -0.42 1.30 12.14
CA VAL A 102 -0.05 1.09 10.75
C VAL A 102 0.09 -0.40 10.50
N ARG A 103 -0.68 -0.88 9.53
CA ARG A 103 -0.61 -2.25 9.03
C ARG A 103 -0.03 -2.27 7.63
N ILE A 104 0.97 -3.11 7.42
CA ILE A 104 1.62 -3.33 6.14
C ILE A 104 1.45 -4.80 5.78
N MET A 105 0.83 -5.05 4.62
CA MET A 105 0.59 -6.37 4.07
C MET A 105 1.35 -6.51 2.76
N LEU A 106 1.98 -7.66 2.56
CA LEU A 106 2.55 -8.03 1.28
C LEU A 106 1.71 -9.16 0.68
N THR A 107 1.22 -8.92 -0.53
CA THR A 107 0.48 -9.89 -1.31
C THR A 107 1.29 -10.31 -2.52
N LYS A 108 1.50 -11.62 -2.68
CA LYS A 108 2.06 -12.19 -3.89
C LYS A 108 0.94 -12.53 -4.85
N SER A 109 1.06 -12.07 -6.09
CA SER A 109 0.14 -12.43 -7.18
C SER A 109 0.92 -12.94 -8.39
N THR A 110 0.35 -13.93 -9.07
CA THR A 110 0.90 -14.46 -10.32
C THR A 110 -0.10 -14.24 -11.44
N TRP A 111 0.35 -13.68 -12.55
CA TRP A 111 -0.47 -13.42 -13.74
C TRP A 111 0.16 -14.06 -14.96
N TYR A 112 -0.64 -14.70 -15.81
CA TYR A 112 -0.15 -15.30 -17.04
C TYR A 112 -0.44 -14.37 -18.23
N ASP A 113 0.60 -14.03 -18.98
CA ASP A 113 0.49 -13.31 -20.23
C ASP A 113 0.34 -14.28 -21.39
N MET A 114 -0.85 -14.33 -21.98
CA MET A 114 -1.15 -15.16 -23.14
C MET A 114 -0.30 -14.81 -24.36
N ASN A 115 0.03 -13.53 -24.55
CA ASN A 115 0.77 -13.04 -25.72
C ASN A 115 2.25 -13.39 -25.61
N LYS A 116 2.84 -13.17 -24.43
CA LYS A 116 4.26 -13.45 -24.19
C LYS A 116 4.54 -14.90 -23.80
N LYS A 117 3.50 -15.69 -23.50
CA LYS A 117 3.61 -17.06 -22.99
C LYS A 117 4.53 -17.13 -21.75
N SER A 118 4.41 -16.14 -20.87
CA SER A 118 5.21 -16.00 -19.65
C SER A 118 4.30 -15.80 -18.44
N TYR A 119 4.73 -16.30 -17.29
CA TYR A 119 4.12 -15.95 -16.00
C TYR A 119 4.87 -14.76 -15.40
N TYR A 120 4.11 -13.80 -14.90
CA TYR A 120 4.59 -12.63 -14.19
C TYR A 120 4.25 -12.76 -12.72
N VAL A 121 5.27 -12.65 -11.87
CA VAL A 121 5.09 -12.62 -10.42
C VAL A 121 5.20 -11.18 -9.96
N PHE A 122 4.19 -10.71 -9.25
CA PHE A 122 4.14 -9.39 -8.64
C PHE A 122 4.07 -9.51 -7.13
N LEU A 123 4.74 -8.58 -6.45
CA LEU A 123 4.48 -8.28 -5.05
C LEU A 123 3.72 -6.97 -4.98
N GLU A 124 2.68 -6.94 -4.17
CA GLU A 124 1.93 -5.74 -3.83
C GLU A 124 2.09 -5.46 -2.35
N GLU A 125 2.59 -4.27 -2.01
CA GLU A 125 2.56 -3.76 -0.65
C GLU A 125 1.29 -2.94 -0.49
N LYS A 126 0.44 -3.34 0.46
CA LYS A 126 -0.73 -2.59 0.90
C LYS A 126 -0.46 -2.03 2.29
N VAL A 127 -0.66 -0.72 2.43
CA VAL A 127 -0.48 0.01 3.68
C VAL A 127 -1.83 0.53 4.13
N GLU A 128 -2.13 0.36 5.40
CA GLU A 128 -3.39 0.75 6.03
C GLU A 128 -3.10 1.53 7.32
N VAL A 129 -3.75 2.68 7.47
CA VAL A 129 -3.66 3.54 8.65
C VAL A 129 -5.06 4.01 9.03
N LYS A 130 -5.38 4.00 10.33
CA LYS A 130 -6.64 4.57 10.82
C LYS A 130 -6.40 5.95 11.42
N VAL A 131 -7.08 6.96 10.88
CA VAL A 131 -7.04 8.37 11.34
C VAL A 131 -8.48 8.85 11.52
N GLY A 132 -8.82 9.39 12.70
CA GLY A 132 -10.16 9.86 13.03
C GLY A 132 -11.24 8.78 12.84
N GLY A 133 -10.90 7.51 13.11
CA GLY A 133 -11.81 6.37 12.86
C GLY A 133 -11.93 5.91 11.41
N TYR A 134 -11.36 6.66 10.45
CA TYR A 134 -11.39 6.33 9.02
C TYR A 134 -10.15 5.56 8.58
N LEU A 135 -10.35 4.57 7.71
CA LEU A 135 -9.27 3.80 7.10
C LEU A 135 -8.73 4.53 5.88
N PHE A 136 -7.42 4.78 5.89
CA PHE A 136 -6.64 5.27 4.77
C PHE A 136 -5.73 4.18 4.26
N GLU A 137 -5.67 4.03 2.95
CA GLU A 137 -4.91 2.97 2.31
C GLU A 137 -4.14 3.46 1.09
N SER A 138 -3.06 2.74 0.80
CA SER A 138 -2.29 2.87 -0.45
C SER A 138 -1.74 1.51 -0.82
N SER A 139 -1.65 1.26 -2.13
CA SER A 139 -1.04 0.05 -2.69
C SER A 139 0.06 0.44 -3.66
N ALA A 140 1.21 -0.21 -3.54
CA ALA A 140 2.28 -0.15 -4.52
C ALA A 140 2.60 -1.56 -5.02
N LYS A 141 2.70 -1.72 -6.34
CA LYS A 141 2.90 -3.03 -6.97
C LYS A 141 4.20 -3.05 -7.76
N ARG A 142 4.98 -4.10 -7.58
CA ARG A 142 6.25 -4.32 -8.28
C ARG A 142 6.31 -5.71 -8.89
N GLN A 143 6.70 -5.79 -10.16
CA GLN A 143 7.06 -7.07 -10.77
C GLN A 143 8.40 -7.54 -10.19
N VAL A 144 8.44 -8.78 -9.71
CA VAL A 144 9.63 -9.37 -9.10
C VAL A 144 10.23 -10.51 -9.92
N ALA A 145 9.45 -11.14 -10.80
CA ALA A 145 9.94 -12.15 -11.71
C ALA A 145 9.12 -12.22 -13.00
N GLU A 146 9.78 -12.61 -14.08
CA GLU A 146 9.18 -13.16 -15.29
C GLU A 146 9.66 -14.60 -15.42
N ILE A 147 8.73 -15.54 -15.53
CA ILE A 147 9.01 -16.97 -15.66
C ILE A 147 8.55 -17.38 -17.06
N PRO A 148 9.48 -17.58 -18.01
CA PRO A 148 9.11 -18.05 -19.34
C PRO A 148 8.53 -19.46 -19.23
N LYS A 149 7.50 -19.75 -20.03
CA LYS A 149 6.98 -21.12 -20.13
C LYS A 149 8.09 -22.00 -20.69
N ARG A 150 8.58 -22.97 -19.90
CA ARG A 150 9.44 -24.04 -20.44
C ARG A 150 8.60 -24.82 -21.45
N VAL A 151 8.96 -24.71 -22.72
CA VAL A 151 8.45 -25.59 -23.77
C VAL A 151 9.05 -26.98 -23.47
N PRO A 152 8.22 -28.05 -23.35
CA PRO A 152 8.72 -29.41 -23.22
C PRO A 152 9.62 -29.80 -24.39
#